data_AF-A0AAW3JNR9-F1
#
_entry.id   AF-A0AAW3JNR9-F1
#
_cell.length_a   1.000
_cell.length_b   1.000
_cell.length_c   1.000
_cell.angle_alpha   90.00
_cell.angle_beta   90.00
_cell.angle_gamma   90.00
#
_symmetry.space_group_name_H-M   'P 1'
#
loop_
_entity.id
_entity.type
_entity.pdbx_description
1 polymer ?
#
loop_
_entity_poly.entity_id
_entity_poly.type
_entity_poly.pdbx_seq_one_letter_code
_entity_poly.pdbx_strand_id
1 'polypeptide(L)'
;MTKRTEPSILQNFDTEIAELIAKNRGISIMDALRIFLASKTHEMLENDEMKLWYFSPLAVFDMWENEEATGDPGNSLYLRGDEIE
;
A
#
# COMPACT_ATOMS: atom_id res chain seq x y z
N MET A 1 6.99 19.71 9.00
CA MET A 1 7.41 18.32 8.71
C MET A 1 6.18 17.48 8.85
N THR A 2 5.78 16.77 7.80
CA THR A 2 4.69 15.80 7.85
C THR A 2 5.07 14.70 8.83
N LYS A 3 4.15 14.32 9.73
CA LYS A 3 4.42 13.24 10.68
C LYS A 3 4.54 11.92 9.91
N ARG A 4 5.58 11.13 10.21
CA ARG A 4 5.78 9.82 9.59
C ARG A 4 5.09 8.72 10.39
N THR A 5 4.57 7.72 9.69
CA THR A 5 4.05 6.48 10.29
C THR A 5 5.19 5.78 11.03
N GLU A 6 4.88 5.17 12.18
CA GLU A 6 5.88 4.52 13.01
C GLU A 6 6.62 3.41 12.24
N PRO A 7 7.97 3.32 12.33
CA PRO A 7 8.75 2.35 11.56
C PRO A 7 8.34 0.89 11.79
N SER A 8 7.92 0.53 13.01
CA SER A 8 7.47 -0.83 13.33
C SER A 8 6.15 -1.18 12.64
N ILE A 9 5.28 -0.19 12.41
CA ILE A 9 4.06 -0.37 11.62
C ILE A 9 4.44 -0.57 10.16
N LEU A 10 5.31 0.29 9.61
CA LEU A 10 5.77 0.18 8.22
C LEU A 10 6.40 -1.18 7.94
N GLN A 11 7.27 -1.68 8.82
CA GLN A 11 7.90 -2.99 8.67
C GLN A 11 6.89 -4.14 8.52
N ASN A 12 5.77 -4.09 9.23
CA ASN A 12 4.72 -5.11 9.12
C ASN A 12 4.04 -5.04 7.74
N PHE A 13 3.65 -3.83 7.31
CA PHE A 13 3.03 -3.62 5.99
C PHE A 13 3.98 -3.97 4.84
N ASP A 14 5.25 -3.55 4.92
CA ASP A 14 6.27 -3.83 3.91
C ASP A 14 6.42 -5.34 3.69
N THR A 15 6.43 -6.11 4.78
CA THR A 15 6.55 -7.57 4.73
C THR A 15 5.29 -8.20 4.14
N GLU A 16 4.11 -7.87 4.67
CA GLU A 16 2.85 -8.47 4.23
C GLU A 16 2.52 -8.13 2.78
N ILE A 17 2.71 -6.88 2.37
CA ILE A 17 2.43 -6.45 1.00
C ILE A 17 3.44 -7.04 0.02
N ALA A 18 4.73 -7.12 0.38
CA ALA A 18 5.71 -7.80 -0.47
C ALA A 18 5.37 -9.28 -0.68
N GLU A 19 4.87 -9.98 0.33
CA GLU A 19 4.39 -11.37 0.19
C GLU A 19 3.17 -11.48 -0.73
N LEU A 20 2.20 -10.57 -0.61
CA LEU A 20 1.03 -10.52 -1.49
C LEU A 20 1.43 -10.26 -2.95
N ILE A 21 2.29 -9.28 -3.20
CA ILE A 21 2.81 -8.96 -4.54
C ILE A 21 3.60 -10.13 -5.12
N ALA A 22 4.53 -10.70 -4.36
CA ALA A 22 5.35 -11.82 -4.80
C ALA A 22 4.49 -13.01 -5.24
N LYS A 23 3.47 -13.34 -4.45
CA LYS A 23 2.50 -14.38 -4.76
C LYS A 23 1.66 -14.04 -5.99
N ASN A 24 1.15 -12.82 -6.09
CA ASN A 24 0.25 -12.39 -7.18
C ASN A 24 0.97 -12.30 -8.53
N ARG A 25 2.22 -11.82 -8.54
CA ARG A 25 3.02 -11.61 -9.77
C ARG A 25 3.96 -12.77 -10.11
N GLY A 26 4.18 -13.72 -9.19
CA GLY A 26 5.09 -14.85 -9.40
C GLY A 26 6.57 -14.44 -9.38
N ILE A 27 6.93 -13.46 -8.55
CA ILE A 27 8.29 -12.90 -8.44
C ILE A 27 8.88 -13.12 -7.04
N SER A 28 10.16 -12.79 -6.84
CA SER A 28 10.79 -12.90 -5.52
C SER A 28 10.24 -11.85 -4.54
N ILE A 29 10.25 -12.17 -3.24
CA ILE A 29 9.83 -11.22 -2.19
C ILE A 29 10.71 -9.96 -2.22
N MET A 30 12.00 -10.09 -2.53
CA MET A 30 12.90 -8.94 -2.64
C MET A 30 12.56 -8.02 -3.82
N ASP A 31 12.16 -8.57 -4.97
CA ASP A 31 11.72 -7.77 -6.11
C ASP A 31 10.37 -7.12 -5.81
N ALA A 32 9.44 -7.85 -5.20
CA ALA A 32 8.15 -7.35 -4.76
C ALA A 32 8.29 -6.18 -3.77
N LEU A 33 9.16 -6.33 -2.76
CA LEU A 33 9.45 -5.27 -1.79
C LEU A 33 10.01 -4.02 -2.48
N ARG A 34 10.94 -4.18 -3.42
CA ARG A 34 11.51 -3.04 -4.16
C ARG A 34 10.46 -2.29 -4.97
N ILE A 35 9.54 -3.01 -5.60
CA ILE A 35 8.43 -2.42 -6.35
C ILE A 35 7.52 -1.65 -5.39
N PHE A 36 7.13 -2.26 -4.27
CA PHE A 36 6.24 -1.63 -3.30
C PHE A 36 6.83 -0.38 -2.67
N LEU A 37 8.08 -0.43 -2.19
CA LEU A 37 8.75 0.72 -1.55
C LEU A 37 8.89 1.93 -2.48
N ALA A 38 8.87 1.72 -3.80
CA ALA A 38 8.94 2.77 -4.82
C ALA A 38 7.56 3.33 -5.23
N SER A 39 6.46 2.79 -4.70
CA SER A 39 5.10 3.17 -5.06
C SER A 39 4.60 4.41 -4.30
N LYS A 40 3.64 5.13 -4.89
CA LYS A 40 2.91 6.20 -4.21
C LYS A 40 2.07 5.67 -3.06
N THR A 41 1.55 4.45 -3.17
CA THR A 41 0.81 3.79 -2.09
C THR A 41 1.68 3.69 -0.83
N HIS A 42 2.95 3.30 -1.00
CA HIS A 42 3.90 3.28 0.11
C HIS A 42 4.23 4.70 0.61
N GLU A 43 4.45 5.67 -0.28
CA GLU A 43 4.63 7.08 0.11
C GLU A 43 3.46 7.61 0.96
N MET A 44 2.22 7.28 0.59
CA MET A 44 1.02 7.62 1.36
C MET A 44 0.95 6.89 2.69
N LEU A 45 1.39 5.63 2.74
CA LEU A 45 1.46 4.85 3.99
C LEU A 45 2.51 5.43 4.96
N GLU A 46 3.62 5.95 4.45
CA GLU A 46 4.62 6.65 5.25
C GLU A 46 4.10 7.96 5.85
N ASN A 47 3.06 8.56 5.26
CA ASN A 47 2.42 9.78 5.77
C ASN A 47 1.40 9.46 6.87
N ASP A 48 1.74 9.74 8.12
CA ASP A 48 0.88 9.46 9.29
C ASP A 48 -0.40 10.32 9.29
N GLU A 49 -0.47 11.41 8.54
CA GLU A 49 -1.71 12.21 8.45
C GLU A 49 -2.79 11.49 7.64
N MET A 50 -2.39 10.61 6.72
CA MET A 50 -3.30 9.83 5.87
C MET A 50 -3.87 8.60 6.57
N LYS A 51 -3.25 8.18 7.68
CA LYS A 51 -3.77 7.12 8.54
C LYS A 51 -4.04 5.80 7.80
N LEU A 52 -3.31 5.52 6.72
CA LEU A 52 -3.52 4.31 5.92
C LEU A 52 -3.27 3.03 6.72
N TRP A 53 -2.46 3.09 7.77
CA TRP A 53 -2.22 1.99 8.69
C TRP A 53 -3.45 1.55 9.51
N TYR A 54 -4.57 2.28 9.47
CA TYR A 54 -5.86 1.80 10.01
C TYR A 54 -6.54 0.77 9.11
N PHE A 55 -6.18 0.71 7.83
CA PHE A 55 -6.67 -0.31 6.91
C PHE A 55 -5.89 -1.61 7.07
N SER A 56 -6.47 -2.73 6.64
CA SER A 56 -5.74 -4.00 6.60
C SER A 56 -4.63 -3.95 5.54
N PRO A 57 -3.56 -4.74 5.68
CA PRO A 57 -2.55 -4.89 4.63
C PRO A 57 -3.13 -5.31 3.28
N LEU A 58 -4.20 -6.11 3.28
CA LEU A 58 -4.92 -6.46 2.05
C LEU A 58 -5.58 -5.25 1.38
N ALA A 59 -6.20 -4.35 2.15
CA ALA A 59 -6.81 -3.14 1.60
C ALA A 59 -5.74 -2.18 1.03
N VAL A 60 -4.58 -2.06 1.69
CA VAL A 60 -3.45 -1.28 1.17
C VAL A 60 -2.83 -1.93 -0.06
N PHE A 61 -2.76 -3.27 -0.11
CA PHE A 61 -2.38 -4.00 -1.32
C PHE A 61 -3.35 -3.74 -2.47
N ASP A 62 -4.66 -3.74 -2.23
CA ASP A 62 -5.66 -3.40 -3.25
C ASP A 62 -5.53 -1.94 -3.71
N MET A 63 -5.14 -1.00 -2.84
CA MET A 63 -4.77 0.37 -3.24
C MET A 63 -3.57 0.37 -4.19
N TRP A 64 -2.54 -0.42 -3.88
CA TRP A 64 -1.36 -0.57 -4.74
C TRP A 64 -1.70 -1.21 -6.10
N GLU A 65 -2.55 -2.24 -6.15
CA GLU A 65 -3.01 -2.82 -7.41
C GLU A 65 -3.79 -1.79 -8.26
N ASN A 66 -4.55 -0.89 -7.62
CA ASN A 66 -5.21 0.22 -8.33
C ASN A 66 -4.22 1.27 -8.82
N GLU A 67 -3.17 1.57 -8.07
CA GLU A 67 -2.06 2.40 -8.53
C GLU A 67 -1.40 1.78 -9.77
N GLU A 68 -1.10 0.49 -9.76
CA GLU A 68 -0.51 -0.20 -10.91
C GLU A 68 -1.42 -0.16 -12.14
N ALA A 69 -2.74 -0.28 -11.93
CA ALA A 69 -3.72 -0.26 -13.01
C ALA A 69 -4.00 1.15 -13.58
N THR A 70 -3.90 2.20 -12.76
CA THR A 70 -4.40 3.55 -13.11
C THR A 70 -3.38 4.68 -13.00
N GLY A 71 -2.24 4.43 -12.35
CA GLY A 71 -1.22 5.43 -11.99
C GLY A 71 -1.53 6.26 -10.73
N ASP A 72 -2.66 6.00 -10.07
CA ASP A 72 -3.13 6.73 -8.90
C ASP A 72 -3.80 5.82 -7.84
N PRO A 73 -3.21 5.65 -6.64
CA PRO A 73 -3.82 4.87 -5.56
C PRO A 73 -5.16 5.45 -5.07
N GLY A 74 -5.41 6.75 -5.28
CA GLY A 74 -6.66 7.43 -4.94
C GLY A 74 -7.90 6.88 -5.65
N ASN A 75 -7.71 6.13 -6.75
CA ASN A 75 -8.80 5.43 -7.44
C ASN A 75 -9.24 4.13 -6.75
N SER A 76 -8.62 3.74 -5.65
CA SER A 76 -9.08 2.64 -4.84
C SER A 76 -10.46 2.92 -4.22
N LEU A 77 -11.30 1.89 -4.13
CA LEU A 77 -12.64 1.96 -3.50
C LEU A 77 -12.57 2.50 -2.06
N TYR A 78 -11.46 2.25 -1.36
CA TYR A 78 -11.24 2.69 0.01
C TYR A 78 -11.01 4.21 0.15
N LEU A 79 -10.62 4.89 -0.93
CA LEU A 79 -10.29 6.32 -0.92
C LEU A 79 -11.33 7.16 -1.67
N ARG A 80 -12.03 6.58 -2.65
CA ARG A 80 -13.09 7.28 -3.41
C ARG A 80 -14.34 7.57 -2.59
N GLY A 81 -14.60 6.77 -1.54
CA GLY A 81 -15.80 6.95 -0.71
C GLY A 81 -17.10 6.67 -1.45
N ASP A 82 -17.04 5.99 -2.61
CA ASP A 82 -18.20 5.50 -3.33
C ASP A 82 -18.95 4.54 -2.39
N GLU A 83 -20.15 4.91 -1.96
CA GLU A 83 -20.98 4.09 -1.06
C GLU A 83 -21.20 2.71 -1.70
N ILE A 84 -20.85 1.66 -0.96
CA ILE A 84 -21.29 0.31 -1.31
C ILE A 84 -22.79 0.28 -0.99
N GLU A 85 -23.65 0.40 -2.01
CA GLU A 85 -25.10 0.16 -1.90
C GLU A 85 -25.41 -1.27 -1.42
#